data_AF-A0A7G2T7D1-F1
#
_entry.id   AF-A0A7G2T7D1-F1
#
_cell.length_a   1.000
_cell.length_b   1.000
_cell.length_c   1.000
_cell.angle_alpha   90.00
_cell.angle_beta   90.00
_cell.angle_gamma   90.00
#
_symmetry.space_group_name_H-M   'P 1'
#
loop_
_entity.id
_entity.type
_entity.pdbx_description
1 polymer ?
#
loop_
_entity_poly.entity_id
_entity_poly.type
_entity_poly.pdbx_seq_one_letter_code
_entity_poly.pdbx_strand_id
1 'polypeptide(L)'
;MLKKLHYLFLLFAFSGYTQSETSLSVTETVPFKDESHTYEILTMKTTEEGFTGLVRQGKRDLAFDIFDSEQKNIFSEVVDIERKEKYIGDVFHGNEFKIITVIRVNKMDREIYCHSFNLKTKTLNKQLLFKTSVKRKQELFYVSNKRQTSVAISPNGQFMVIATDDYNKNTNSYTIRQFDAKTLKLNYQRAYQKEKDRYFEPNDLFVDNEGVAYVVGKLYKEGRSEKRKKQANYEFVLNKVSAQENLELSISLEDEFVQSLNISNNGDELYLMGFYSERNAKRLKGSCNFTVSKSNFKLVSKSTDPLPVVVYNDLYGNDKGKEKSEKELINFTIDHFLNDASGNTYILAEKFYITSTYMTYGMGGGGMTITPHYDDIIILKYDNTGELLWGRSIFKSETFASYNAFLKDDTLHVLLNTGKSLTEKEDGRTKASKGFLESTALYDFEYSADGEVDYNKIQDNKGNTKYFPANGTYENGTFLMMSGGERKRQFMILK
;
A
#
# COMPACT_ATOMS: atom_id res chain seq x y z
N MET A 1 42.05 -51.22 -12.60
CA MET A 1 40.61 -51.00 -12.87
C MET A 1 40.22 -49.64 -12.33
N LEU A 2 40.07 -48.63 -13.19
CA LEU A 2 39.61 -47.28 -12.82
C LEU A 2 38.39 -46.97 -13.70
N LYS A 3 37.18 -46.94 -13.12
CA LYS A 3 35.96 -46.56 -13.83
C LYS A 3 35.85 -45.02 -13.83
N LYS A 4 35.90 -44.43 -15.03
CA LYS A 4 35.68 -43.00 -15.29
C LYS A 4 34.20 -42.66 -15.08
N LEU A 5 33.94 -41.75 -14.16
CA LEU A 5 32.64 -41.09 -13.95
C LEU A 5 32.47 -40.03 -15.06
N HIS A 6 31.47 -40.19 -15.93
CA HIS A 6 31.12 -39.19 -16.94
C HIS A 6 30.10 -38.22 -16.32
N TYR A 7 30.49 -36.95 -16.16
CA TYR A 7 29.56 -35.87 -15.84
C TYR A 7 28.89 -35.42 -17.13
N LEU A 8 27.56 -35.58 -17.20
CA LEU A 8 26.71 -35.06 -18.26
C LEU A 8 26.45 -33.57 -17.97
N PHE A 9 27.11 -32.68 -18.69
CA PHE A 9 26.78 -31.25 -18.71
C PHE A 9 25.53 -31.06 -19.58
N LEU A 10 24.38 -30.90 -18.95
CA LEU A 10 23.16 -30.43 -19.61
C LEU A 10 23.28 -28.92 -19.85
N LEU A 11 23.64 -28.55 -21.08
CA LEU A 11 23.51 -27.18 -21.59
C LEU A 11 22.02 -26.89 -21.79
N PHE A 12 21.41 -26.20 -20.82
CA PHE A 12 20.12 -25.55 -21.04
C PHE A 12 20.35 -24.33 -21.92
N ALA A 13 19.92 -24.40 -23.18
CA ALA A 13 19.79 -23.23 -24.04
C ALA A 13 18.60 -22.41 -23.56
N PHE A 14 18.86 -21.33 -22.81
CA PHE A 14 17.87 -20.31 -22.55
C PHE A 14 17.77 -19.42 -23.79
N SER A 15 16.63 -19.44 -24.48
CA SER A 15 16.26 -18.39 -25.42
C SER A 15 16.12 -17.09 -24.65
N GLY A 16 17.01 -16.14 -24.93
CA GLY A 16 16.97 -14.82 -24.30
C GLY A 16 15.79 -14.02 -24.84
N TYR A 17 14.96 -13.51 -23.94
CA TYR A 17 13.94 -12.50 -24.23
C TYR A 17 14.63 -11.21 -24.70
N THR A 18 14.17 -10.59 -25.78
CA THR A 18 14.65 -9.27 -26.21
C THR A 18 14.17 -8.24 -25.19
N GLN A 19 15.05 -7.85 -24.28
CA GLN A 19 14.79 -6.80 -23.30
C GLN A 19 14.99 -5.46 -23.99
N SER A 20 13.95 -4.62 -23.99
CA SER A 20 14.05 -3.22 -24.39
C SER A 20 14.73 -2.40 -23.29
N GLU A 21 15.43 -1.35 -23.71
CA GLU A 21 15.89 -0.31 -22.80
C GLU A 21 14.68 0.50 -22.31
N THR A 22 14.70 0.92 -21.05
CA THR A 22 13.60 1.71 -20.46
C THR A 22 13.37 3.02 -21.22
N SER A 23 12.09 3.40 -21.34
CA SER A 23 11.69 4.69 -21.90
C SER A 23 12.02 5.86 -20.96
N LEU A 24 12.27 5.56 -19.69
CA LEU A 24 12.62 6.54 -18.66
C LEU A 24 14.09 6.94 -18.74
N SER A 25 14.35 8.24 -18.55
CA SER A 25 15.70 8.73 -18.34
C SER A 25 16.18 8.36 -16.94
N VAL A 26 17.24 7.55 -16.86
CA VAL A 26 17.81 7.06 -15.61
C VAL A 26 19.01 7.91 -15.20
N THR A 27 18.96 8.52 -14.03
CA THR A 27 20.11 9.22 -13.43
C THR A 27 20.32 8.76 -12.00
N GLU A 28 21.58 8.56 -11.60
CA GLU A 28 21.96 8.28 -10.22
C GLU A 28 22.66 9.49 -9.60
N THR A 29 22.34 9.81 -8.35
CA THR A 29 23.04 10.86 -7.62
C THR A 29 24.38 10.36 -7.11
N VAL A 30 25.27 11.31 -6.78
CA VAL A 30 26.50 10.96 -6.06
C VAL A 30 26.14 10.36 -4.70
N PRO A 31 26.81 9.27 -4.26
CA PRO A 31 26.53 8.69 -2.95
C PRO A 31 26.78 9.69 -1.82
N PHE A 32 25.79 9.85 -0.94
CA PHE A 32 25.90 10.62 0.29
C PHE A 32 26.08 9.69 1.50
N LYS A 33 26.71 10.21 2.55
CA LYS A 33 26.88 9.50 3.81
C LYS A 33 25.63 9.70 4.66
N ASP A 34 25.03 8.59 5.09
CA ASP A 34 23.96 8.58 6.06
C ASP A 34 24.56 8.38 7.46
N GLU A 35 24.54 9.44 8.26
CA GLU A 35 25.05 9.40 9.64
C GLU A 35 23.99 8.95 10.65
N SER A 36 22.73 8.86 10.22
CA SER A 36 21.65 8.36 11.07
C SER A 36 21.77 6.84 11.26
N HIS A 37 21.31 6.33 12.41
CA HIS A 37 21.19 4.89 12.66
C HIS A 37 19.82 4.33 12.23
N THR A 38 19.18 5.01 11.27
CA THR A 38 17.86 4.65 10.77
C THR A 38 17.94 3.62 9.64
N TYR A 39 16.93 2.76 9.55
CA TYR A 39 16.92 1.64 8.59
C TYR A 39 15.62 1.54 7.80
N GLU A 40 14.49 2.00 8.35
CA GLU A 40 13.19 1.95 7.69
C GLU A 40 12.87 3.32 7.09
N ILE A 41 12.49 3.35 5.81
CA ILE A 41 11.92 4.56 5.20
C ILE A 41 10.45 4.60 5.58
N LEU A 42 10.05 5.66 6.30
CA LEU A 42 8.64 5.86 6.62
C LEU A 42 7.94 6.52 5.44
N THR A 43 8.47 7.62 4.93
CA THR A 43 7.84 8.36 3.84
C THR A 43 8.85 9.22 3.09
N MET A 44 8.55 9.51 1.83
CA MET A 44 9.34 10.37 0.96
C MET A 44 8.41 11.11 -0.01
N LYS A 45 8.60 12.43 -0.13
CA LYS A 45 7.80 13.30 -1.01
C LYS A 45 8.66 14.42 -1.56
N THR A 46 8.37 14.85 -2.78
CA THR A 46 9.03 15.97 -3.43
C THR A 46 8.01 17.09 -3.65
N THR A 47 8.35 18.31 -3.23
CA THR A 47 7.50 19.49 -3.42
C THR A 47 7.51 19.94 -4.88
N GLU A 48 6.55 20.77 -5.29
CA GLU A 48 6.54 21.42 -6.60
C GLU A 48 7.81 22.25 -6.85
N GLU A 49 8.40 22.84 -5.79
CA GLU A 49 9.67 23.57 -5.88
C GLU A 49 10.91 22.65 -6.00
N GLY A 50 10.73 21.33 -5.97
CA GLY A 50 11.79 20.34 -6.15
C GLY A 50 12.52 19.95 -4.86
N PHE A 51 12.03 20.31 -3.68
CA PHE A 51 12.60 19.83 -2.42
C PHE A 51 12.10 18.43 -2.12
N THR A 52 13.00 17.47 -1.92
CA THR A 52 12.64 16.13 -1.47
C THR A 52 12.82 16.03 0.04
N GLY A 53 11.73 15.76 0.76
CA GLY A 53 11.81 15.39 2.16
C GLY A 53 11.74 13.89 2.36
N LEU A 54 12.53 13.38 3.30
CA LEU A 54 12.66 11.96 3.61
C LEU A 54 12.59 11.77 5.13
N VAL A 55 11.67 10.93 5.58
CA VAL A 55 11.53 10.56 7.00
C VAL A 55 11.83 9.09 7.18
N ARG A 56 12.73 8.79 8.13
CA ARG A 56 13.22 7.44 8.38
C ARG A 56 13.18 7.10 9.85
N GLN A 57 12.96 5.83 10.13
CA GLN A 57 12.90 5.31 11.49
C GLN A 57 14.06 4.37 11.76
N GLY A 58 14.71 4.61 12.90
CA GLY A 58 15.62 3.67 13.52
C GLY A 58 15.01 3.10 14.78
N LYS A 59 15.86 2.50 15.62
CA LYS A 59 15.40 1.78 16.81
C LYS A 59 14.90 2.71 17.91
N ARG A 60 15.44 3.92 17.98
CA ARG A 60 15.20 4.91 19.04
C ARG A 60 15.17 6.34 18.52
N ASP A 61 15.15 6.52 17.21
CA ASP A 61 15.29 7.79 16.54
C ASP A 61 14.43 7.86 15.28
N LEU A 62 14.03 9.08 14.94
CA LEU A 62 13.52 9.45 13.62
C LEU A 62 14.51 10.42 12.98
N ALA A 63 14.87 10.17 11.73
CA ALA A 63 15.67 11.08 10.92
C ALA A 63 14.78 11.81 9.91
N PHE A 64 14.98 13.12 9.81
CA PHE A 64 14.28 14.04 8.93
C PHE A 64 15.29 14.73 8.04
N ASP A 65 15.26 14.42 6.75
CA ASP A 65 16.21 14.95 5.77
C ASP A 65 15.48 15.78 4.71
N ILE A 66 16.14 16.83 4.21
CA ILE A 66 15.70 17.60 3.05
C ILE A 66 16.82 17.58 2.02
N PHE A 67 16.46 17.27 0.79
CA PHE A 67 17.33 17.34 -0.38
C PHE A 67 16.81 18.42 -1.33
N ASP A 68 17.73 19.14 -1.96
CA ASP A 68 17.39 20.11 -3.01
C ASP A 68 17.02 19.41 -4.33
N SER A 69 16.75 20.20 -5.38
CA SER A 69 16.38 19.68 -6.70
C SER A 69 17.50 18.87 -7.38
N GLU A 70 18.76 19.06 -6.98
CA GLU A 70 19.90 18.25 -7.41
C GLU A 70 20.13 17.04 -6.47
N GLN A 71 19.22 16.81 -5.53
CA GLN A 71 19.25 15.75 -4.54
C GLN A 71 20.47 15.81 -3.63
N LYS A 72 21.01 17.02 -3.39
CA LYS A 72 22.02 17.26 -2.36
C LYS A 72 21.31 17.49 -1.03
N ASN A 73 21.80 16.84 0.03
CA ASN A 73 21.26 17.06 1.36
C ASN A 73 21.53 18.50 1.82
N ILE A 74 20.47 19.23 2.16
CA ILE A 74 20.52 20.63 2.60
C ILE A 74 19.98 20.83 4.04
N PHE A 75 19.54 19.74 4.68
CA PHE A 75 19.08 19.69 6.05
C PHE A 75 19.01 18.23 6.52
N SER A 76 19.43 17.99 7.76
CA SER A 76 19.22 16.73 8.47
C SER A 76 18.99 17.03 9.94
N GLU A 77 17.96 16.44 10.51
CA GLU A 77 17.70 16.46 11.94
C GLU A 77 17.33 15.05 12.42
N VAL A 78 17.91 14.64 13.53
CA VAL A 78 17.60 13.36 14.18
C VAL A 78 16.97 13.66 15.53
N VAL A 79 15.79 13.10 15.78
CA VAL A 79 15.09 13.23 17.05
C VAL A 79 14.97 11.88 17.72
N ASP A 80 15.23 11.84 19.02
CA ASP A 80 15.00 10.64 19.82
C ASP A 80 13.49 10.37 19.93
N ILE A 81 13.12 9.10 19.81
CA ILE A 81 11.78 8.59 20.11
C ILE A 81 11.83 7.62 21.29
N GLU A 82 10.76 7.61 22.07
CA GLU A 82 10.71 6.69 23.21
C GLU A 82 10.69 5.23 22.74
N ARG A 83 11.22 4.31 23.57
CA ARG A 83 11.20 2.87 23.26
C ARG A 83 9.80 2.30 22.94
N LYS A 84 8.75 2.97 23.42
CA LYS A 84 7.35 2.58 23.20
C LYS A 84 6.57 3.60 22.35
N GLU A 85 7.29 4.47 21.65
CA GLU A 85 6.76 5.33 20.61
C GLU A 85 6.70 4.50 19.32
N LYS A 86 5.54 4.51 18.66
CA LYS A 86 5.30 3.81 17.40
C LYS A 86 4.82 4.81 16.36
N TYR A 87 5.35 4.71 15.16
CA TYR A 87 4.80 5.36 13.99
C TYR A 87 3.41 4.79 13.65
N ILE A 88 2.47 5.66 13.26
CA ILE A 88 1.09 5.29 12.91
C ILE A 88 0.79 5.55 11.43
N GLY A 89 1.13 6.74 10.96
CA GLY A 89 0.82 7.18 9.60
C GLY A 89 1.32 8.60 9.37
N ASP A 90 1.29 9.01 8.11
CA ASP A 90 1.77 10.31 7.67
C ASP A 90 0.79 10.92 6.66
N VAL A 91 0.82 12.25 6.60
CA VAL A 91 0.22 13.00 5.50
C VAL A 91 1.19 14.08 5.05
N PHE A 92 1.10 14.45 3.78
CA PHE A 92 1.93 15.48 3.17
C PHE A 92 1.04 16.45 2.38
N HIS A 93 1.22 17.75 2.57
CA HIS A 93 0.54 18.76 1.78
C HIS A 93 1.39 20.01 1.61
N GLY A 94 1.49 20.51 0.38
CA GLY A 94 2.32 21.64 0.00
C GLY A 94 3.81 21.38 0.28
N ASN A 95 4.27 21.82 1.45
CA ASN A 95 5.67 21.77 1.86
C ASN A 95 5.87 21.08 3.22
N GLU A 96 4.85 20.44 3.78
CA GLU A 96 4.89 19.97 5.16
C GLU A 96 4.44 18.51 5.29
N PHE A 97 5.27 17.71 5.94
CA PHE A 97 4.88 16.41 6.48
C PHE A 97 4.25 16.56 7.85
N LYS A 98 3.27 15.72 8.13
CA LYS A 98 2.74 15.47 9.47
C LYS A 98 2.88 13.99 9.77
N ILE A 99 3.85 13.66 10.60
CA ILE A 99 4.17 12.29 11.00
C ILE A 99 3.48 12.02 12.34
N ILE A 100 2.55 11.07 12.37
CA ILE A 100 1.77 10.72 13.55
C ILE A 100 2.42 9.56 14.30
N THR A 101 2.69 9.77 15.59
CA THR A 101 3.23 8.75 16.48
C THR A 101 2.32 8.54 17.69
N VAL A 102 2.37 7.34 18.27
CA VAL A 102 1.72 7.01 19.53
C VAL A 102 2.73 6.53 20.55
N ILE A 103 2.72 7.14 21.73
CA ILE A 103 3.53 6.73 22.88
C ILE A 103 2.65 5.94 23.85
N ARG A 104 3.13 4.75 24.22
CA ARG A 104 2.55 4.00 25.34
C ARG A 104 3.22 4.39 26.66
N VAL A 105 2.66 5.41 27.31
CA VAL A 105 3.12 5.93 28.62
C VAL A 105 3.09 4.83 29.68
N ASN A 106 1.96 4.12 29.81
CA ASN A 106 1.83 3.00 30.72
C ASN A 106 0.94 1.88 30.15
N LYS A 107 0.43 0.97 30.98
CA LYS A 107 -0.40 -0.15 30.50
C LYS A 107 -1.68 0.33 29.80
N MET A 108 -2.21 1.48 30.18
CA MET A 108 -3.53 2.00 29.80
C MET A 108 -3.44 3.30 29.00
N ASP A 109 -2.52 4.20 29.35
CA ASP A 109 -2.50 5.53 28.77
C ASP A 109 -1.69 5.60 27.47
N ARG A 110 -2.17 6.43 26.54
CA ARG A 110 -1.60 6.71 25.23
C ARG A 110 -1.53 8.21 25.02
N GLU A 111 -0.44 8.65 24.43
CA GLU A 111 -0.24 10.02 23.99
C GLU A 111 0.04 10.01 22.49
N ILE A 112 -0.67 10.84 21.74
CA ILE A 112 -0.57 10.90 20.28
C ILE A 112 0.10 12.22 19.93
N TYR A 113 1.17 12.13 19.16
CA TYR A 113 1.97 13.28 18.74
C TYR A 113 1.93 13.44 17.22
N CYS A 114 2.11 14.67 16.78
CA CYS A 114 2.39 15.02 15.40
C CYS A 114 3.78 15.67 15.33
N HIS A 115 4.66 15.14 14.48
CA HIS A 115 5.87 15.82 14.07
C HIS A 115 5.57 16.56 12.76
N SER A 116 5.46 17.90 12.84
CA SER A 116 5.32 18.76 11.66
C SER A 116 6.69 19.12 11.13
N PHE A 117 7.00 18.65 9.93
CA PHE A 117 8.29 18.83 9.28
C PHE A 117 8.11 19.61 7.98
N ASN A 118 8.49 20.89 8.00
CA ASN A 118 8.32 21.79 6.88
C ASN A 118 9.62 21.89 6.06
N LEU A 119 9.55 21.50 4.80
CA LEU A 119 10.68 21.39 3.89
C LEU A 119 11.21 22.78 3.45
N LYS A 120 10.32 23.77 3.40
CA LYS A 120 10.65 25.13 2.94
C LYS A 120 11.31 25.95 4.04
N THR A 121 10.74 25.93 5.24
CA THR A 121 11.28 26.67 6.41
C THR A 121 12.35 25.88 7.17
N LYS A 122 12.53 24.58 6.85
CA LYS A 122 13.45 23.67 7.54
C LYS A 122 13.17 23.58 9.04
N THR A 123 11.89 23.56 9.41
CA THR A 123 11.46 23.53 10.80
C THR A 123 10.83 22.19 11.13
N LEU A 124 11.21 21.63 12.28
CA LEU A 124 10.61 20.44 12.86
C LEU A 124 9.97 20.80 14.22
N ASN A 125 8.69 20.49 14.39
CA ASN A 125 7.99 20.68 15.65
C ASN A 125 7.25 19.41 16.06
N LYS A 126 7.41 18.97 17.31
CA LYS A 126 6.63 17.90 17.92
C LYS A 126 5.52 18.50 18.78
N GLN A 127 4.26 18.26 18.43
CA GLN A 127 3.09 18.70 19.18
C GLN A 127 2.27 17.51 19.69
N LEU A 128 1.88 17.54 20.97
CA LEU A 128 0.89 16.61 21.51
C LEU A 128 -0.49 16.95 20.92
N LEU A 129 -1.11 15.99 20.23
CA LEU A 129 -2.46 16.16 19.68
C LEU A 129 -3.52 15.87 20.74
N PHE A 130 -3.43 14.71 21.39
CA PHE A 130 -4.36 14.31 22.45
C PHE A 130 -3.81 13.18 23.31
N LYS A 131 -4.44 12.99 24.47
CA LYS A 131 -4.21 11.86 25.37
C LYS A 131 -5.48 11.02 25.43
N THR A 132 -5.32 9.71 25.54
CA THR A 132 -6.44 8.79 25.74
C THR A 132 -6.02 7.56 26.55
N SER A 133 -6.99 6.82 27.06
CA SER A 133 -6.76 5.60 27.83
C SER A 133 -7.47 4.43 27.16
N VAL A 134 -6.73 3.36 26.88
CA VAL A 134 -7.27 2.12 26.33
C VAL A 134 -7.49 1.08 27.43
N LYS A 135 -8.57 0.30 27.34
CA LYS A 135 -8.82 -0.80 28.29
C LYS A 135 -8.12 -2.09 27.83
N ARG A 136 -7.92 -3.03 28.77
CA ARG A 136 -7.39 -4.40 28.51
C ARG A 136 -6.00 -4.48 27.84
N LYS A 137 -5.14 -3.47 27.99
CA LYS A 137 -3.80 -3.42 27.34
C LYS A 137 -3.85 -3.48 25.80
N GLN A 138 -4.99 -3.13 25.18
CA GLN A 138 -5.12 -3.15 23.73
C GLN A 138 -4.30 -2.03 23.08
N GLU A 139 -4.12 -2.10 21.77
CA GLU A 139 -3.53 -1.01 20.97
C GLU A 139 -4.65 -0.06 20.52
N LEU A 140 -4.32 1.22 20.34
CA LEU A 140 -5.28 2.27 19.94
C LEU A 140 -5.55 2.27 18.42
N PHE A 141 -4.59 1.73 17.66
CA PHE A 141 -4.60 1.61 16.20
C PHE A 141 -4.48 0.12 15.85
N TYR A 142 -5.30 -0.69 16.51
CA TYR A 142 -5.22 -2.15 16.48
C TYR A 142 -5.74 -2.73 15.16
N VAL A 143 -6.77 -2.12 14.55
CA VAL A 143 -7.38 -2.64 13.31
C VAL A 143 -6.79 -2.02 12.06
N SER A 144 -6.18 -0.85 12.18
CA SER A 144 -5.50 -0.20 11.06
C SER A 144 -4.20 -0.93 10.73
N ASN A 145 -4.34 -2.00 9.95
CA ASN A 145 -3.20 -2.76 9.43
C ASN A 145 -2.48 -2.01 8.29
N LYS A 146 -3.10 -0.95 7.75
CA LYS A 146 -2.56 -0.06 6.71
C LYS A 146 -2.53 1.38 7.21
N ARG A 147 -1.48 2.11 6.86
CA ARG A 147 -1.27 3.53 7.25
C ARG A 147 -2.43 4.42 6.80
N GLN A 148 -2.94 4.19 5.58
CA GLN A 148 -4.01 4.97 4.98
C GLN A 148 -5.36 4.91 5.70
N THR A 149 -5.57 3.96 6.63
CA THR A 149 -6.84 3.86 7.36
C THR A 149 -6.84 4.61 8.69
N SER A 150 -5.68 5.12 9.13
CA SER A 150 -5.53 5.82 10.41
C SER A 150 -5.52 7.33 10.29
N VAL A 151 -4.92 7.87 9.22
CA VAL A 151 -4.67 9.31 9.06
C VAL A 151 -5.00 9.71 7.63
N ALA A 152 -5.72 10.81 7.46
CA ALA A 152 -5.96 11.43 6.15
C ALA A 152 -5.92 12.95 6.25
N ILE A 153 -5.62 13.61 5.13
CA ILE A 153 -5.64 15.07 4.98
C ILE A 153 -6.57 15.43 3.81
N SER A 154 -7.30 16.53 3.95
CA SER A 154 -8.21 17.00 2.89
C SER A 154 -7.42 17.46 1.67
N PRO A 155 -7.99 17.36 0.45
CA PRO A 155 -7.31 17.81 -0.77
C PRO A 155 -6.79 19.26 -0.70
N ASN A 156 -7.54 20.16 -0.07
CA ASN A 156 -7.16 21.55 0.15
C ASN A 156 -6.17 21.77 1.32
N GLY A 157 -5.75 20.70 2.01
CA GLY A 157 -4.79 20.76 3.10
C GLY A 157 -5.28 21.43 4.38
N GLN A 158 -6.58 21.72 4.52
CA GLN A 158 -7.12 22.44 5.66
C GLN A 158 -7.46 21.54 6.84
N PHE A 159 -7.86 20.29 6.58
CA PHE A 159 -8.35 19.37 7.61
C PHE A 159 -7.53 18.09 7.63
N MET A 160 -7.14 17.67 8.83
CA MET A 160 -6.49 16.38 9.06
C MET A 160 -7.37 15.56 9.98
N VAL A 161 -7.59 14.28 9.65
CA VAL A 161 -8.38 13.36 10.48
C VAL A 161 -7.52 12.23 10.99
N ILE A 162 -7.78 11.80 12.23
CA ILE A 162 -7.19 10.62 12.84
C ILE A 162 -8.32 9.70 13.30
N ALA A 163 -8.30 8.46 12.82
CA ALA A 163 -9.21 7.39 13.22
C ALA A 163 -8.55 6.50 14.28
N THR A 164 -9.26 6.22 15.38
CA THR A 164 -8.77 5.35 16.46
C THR A 164 -9.79 4.30 16.88
N ASP A 165 -9.29 3.17 17.38
CA ASP A 165 -10.09 2.12 17.97
C ASP A 165 -10.25 2.32 19.49
N ASP A 166 -11.45 2.69 19.91
CA ASP A 166 -11.80 2.94 21.31
C ASP A 166 -12.50 1.73 21.94
N TYR A 167 -11.78 0.61 21.99
CA TYR A 167 -12.29 -0.63 22.58
C TYR A 167 -12.47 -0.55 24.10
N ASN A 168 -13.65 -0.94 24.57
CA ASN A 168 -13.91 -1.13 25.99
C ASN A 168 -14.57 -2.49 26.27
N LYS A 169 -14.77 -2.85 27.55
CA LYS A 169 -15.33 -4.17 27.93
C LYS A 169 -16.72 -4.46 27.37
N ASN A 170 -17.49 -3.42 27.07
CA ASN A 170 -18.92 -3.47 26.78
C ASN A 170 -19.28 -2.86 25.41
N THR A 171 -18.34 -2.21 24.73
CA THR A 171 -18.53 -1.58 23.42
C THR A 171 -17.26 -1.67 22.60
N ASN A 172 -17.40 -2.01 21.32
CA ASN A 172 -16.41 -1.64 20.33
C ASN A 172 -16.89 -0.31 19.77
N SER A 173 -16.04 0.71 19.83
CA SER A 173 -16.33 2.04 19.31
C SER A 173 -15.10 2.51 18.56
N TYR A 174 -15.31 3.35 17.57
CA TYR A 174 -14.25 3.96 16.79
C TYR A 174 -14.46 5.46 16.84
N THR A 175 -13.39 6.24 16.74
CA THR A 175 -13.48 7.69 16.86
C THR A 175 -12.70 8.36 15.75
N ILE A 176 -13.37 9.29 15.07
CA ILE A 176 -12.73 10.29 14.23
C ILE A 176 -12.43 11.51 15.07
N ARG A 177 -11.19 12.00 14.98
CA ARG A 177 -10.77 13.32 15.46
C ARG A 177 -10.33 14.14 14.27
N GLN A 178 -10.99 15.26 14.05
CA GLN A 178 -10.64 16.19 12.97
C GLN A 178 -9.92 17.39 13.57
N PHE A 179 -8.80 17.74 12.98
CA PHE A 179 -7.93 18.84 13.36
C PHE A 179 -7.85 19.84 12.21
N ASP A 180 -7.73 21.12 12.57
CA ASP A 180 -7.16 22.10 11.65
C ASP A 180 -5.73 21.67 11.33
N ALA A 181 -5.43 21.41 10.06
CA ALA A 181 -4.17 20.81 9.67
C ALA A 181 -2.99 21.73 9.97
N LYS A 182 -3.15 23.05 9.88
CA LYS A 182 -2.08 24.03 10.08
C LYS A 182 -1.72 24.20 11.56
N THR A 183 -2.72 24.41 12.41
CA THR A 183 -2.57 24.71 13.84
C THR A 183 -2.58 23.46 14.72
N LEU A 184 -2.99 22.32 14.16
CA LEU A 184 -3.20 21.05 14.86
C LEU A 184 -4.22 21.15 16.01
N LYS A 185 -5.08 22.18 15.99
CA LYS A 185 -6.15 22.34 16.96
C LYS A 185 -7.29 21.37 16.62
N LEU A 186 -7.75 20.61 17.62
CA LEU A 186 -8.92 19.74 17.48
C LEU A 186 -10.17 20.58 17.21
N ASN A 187 -10.84 20.34 16.09
CA ASN A 187 -12.10 20.97 15.74
C ASN A 187 -13.28 20.18 16.29
N TYR A 188 -13.29 18.86 16.07
CA TYR A 188 -14.26 17.97 16.70
C TYR A 188 -13.70 16.57 16.89
N GLN A 189 -14.32 15.83 17.81
CA GLN A 189 -14.18 14.38 17.90
C GLN A 189 -15.56 13.73 17.91
N ARG A 190 -15.71 12.63 17.19
CA ARG A 190 -16.98 11.91 17.11
C ARG A 190 -16.75 10.42 17.02
N ALA A 191 -17.44 9.71 17.89
CA ALA A 191 -17.43 8.25 17.89
C ALA A 191 -18.53 7.69 16.98
N TYR A 192 -18.20 6.65 16.22
CA TYR A 192 -19.03 5.94 15.26
C TYR A 192 -18.95 4.43 15.50
N GLN A 193 -19.87 3.66 14.88
CA GLN A 193 -19.99 2.20 15.08
C GLN A 193 -20.04 1.79 16.56
N LYS A 194 -20.88 2.46 17.35
CA LYS A 194 -21.01 2.25 18.81
C LYS A 194 -21.90 1.07 19.11
N GLU A 195 -21.44 -0.12 18.76
CA GLU A 195 -22.20 -1.34 19.03
C GLU A 195 -21.47 -2.28 19.95
N LYS A 196 -22.25 -2.92 20.81
CA LYS A 196 -21.76 -3.97 21.69
C LYS A 196 -21.51 -5.21 20.82
N ASP A 197 -20.34 -5.82 20.99
CA ASP A 197 -19.95 -7.10 20.37
C ASP A 197 -19.83 -7.13 18.82
N ARG A 198 -20.16 -6.05 18.09
CA ARG A 198 -19.80 -5.88 16.66
C ARG A 198 -18.42 -5.26 16.50
N TYR A 199 -17.65 -5.74 15.53
CA TYR A 199 -16.29 -5.23 15.25
C TYR A 199 -16.28 -4.55 13.88
N PHE A 200 -15.50 -3.50 13.72
CA PHE A 200 -15.37 -2.77 12.46
C PHE A 200 -13.89 -2.76 12.07
N GLU A 201 -13.63 -3.10 10.82
CA GLU A 201 -12.30 -3.12 10.22
C GLU A 201 -12.28 -2.14 9.07
N PRO A 202 -11.60 -0.98 9.22
CA PRO A 202 -11.54 0.00 8.15
C PRO A 202 -10.71 -0.52 6.98
N ASN A 203 -11.23 -0.31 5.79
CA ASN A 203 -10.54 -0.55 4.53
C ASN A 203 -9.88 0.74 4.01
N ASP A 204 -10.55 1.88 4.16
CA ASP A 204 -10.06 3.18 3.70
C ASP A 204 -10.64 4.36 4.51
N LEU A 205 -9.95 5.50 4.47
CA LEU A 205 -10.31 6.74 5.16
C LEU A 205 -10.09 7.95 4.24
N PHE A 206 -11.13 8.75 4.06
CA PHE A 206 -11.09 9.99 3.29
C PHE A 206 -11.63 11.15 4.13
N VAL A 207 -11.13 12.36 3.91
CA VAL A 207 -11.71 13.60 4.45
C VAL A 207 -11.85 14.62 3.32
N ASP A 208 -13.04 15.20 3.19
CA ASP A 208 -13.32 16.18 2.15
C ASP A 208 -12.84 17.59 2.53
N ASN A 209 -13.05 18.54 1.60
CA ASN A 209 -12.65 19.94 1.77
C ASN A 209 -13.52 20.70 2.75
N GLU A 210 -14.60 20.10 3.23
CA GLU A 210 -15.51 20.60 4.26
C GLU A 210 -15.17 20.02 5.64
N GLY A 211 -14.20 19.10 5.70
CA GLY A 211 -13.72 18.47 6.93
C GLY A 211 -14.62 17.34 7.42
N VAL A 212 -15.46 16.77 6.55
CA VAL A 212 -16.27 15.57 6.82
C VAL A 212 -15.44 14.33 6.50
N ALA A 213 -15.39 13.39 7.44
CA ALA A 213 -14.67 12.14 7.28
C ALA A 213 -15.57 11.03 6.74
N TYR A 214 -15.06 10.25 5.80
CA TYR A 214 -15.69 9.07 5.23
C TYR A 214 -14.84 7.85 5.53
N VAL A 215 -15.44 6.83 6.15
CA VAL A 215 -14.74 5.58 6.51
C VAL A 215 -15.50 4.38 5.96
N VAL A 216 -14.88 3.66 5.04
CA VAL A 216 -15.43 2.41 4.49
C VAL A 216 -14.74 1.21 5.12
N GLY A 217 -15.49 0.15 5.43
CA GLY A 217 -14.90 -1.05 6.02
C GLY A 217 -15.89 -2.17 6.31
N LYS A 218 -15.35 -3.28 6.81
CA LYS A 218 -16.10 -4.47 7.21
C LYS A 218 -16.68 -4.28 8.60
N LEU A 219 -18.00 -4.36 8.72
CA LEU A 219 -18.72 -4.41 9.97
C LEU A 219 -19.15 -5.85 10.25
N TYR A 220 -18.54 -6.45 11.27
CA TYR A 220 -18.75 -7.85 11.63
C TYR A 220 -20.01 -8.01 12.46
N LYS A 221 -20.82 -9.00 12.09
CA LYS A 221 -22.09 -9.34 12.74
C LYS A 221 -21.86 -9.94 14.13
N GLU A 222 -20.92 -10.89 14.25
CA GLU A 222 -20.58 -11.55 15.52
C GLU A 222 -19.07 -11.82 15.70
N GLY A 223 -18.40 -11.07 16.58
CA GLY A 223 -16.96 -11.23 16.81
C GLY A 223 -16.11 -10.81 15.60
N ARG A 224 -14.88 -11.34 15.45
CA ARG A 224 -13.90 -10.88 14.44
C ARG A 224 -13.63 -11.89 13.31
N SER A 225 -14.35 -13.00 13.29
CA SER A 225 -14.15 -14.02 12.25
C SER A 225 -14.90 -13.61 11.00
N GLU A 226 -14.27 -13.65 9.82
CA GLU A 226 -14.94 -13.36 8.54
C GLU A 226 -16.06 -14.36 8.22
N LYS A 227 -16.01 -15.55 8.83
CA LYS A 227 -16.97 -16.64 8.62
C LYS A 227 -17.58 -17.12 9.94
N ARG A 228 -18.89 -17.35 9.96
CA ARG A 228 -19.63 -18.01 11.05
C ARG A 228 -20.70 -18.92 10.48
N LYS A 229 -20.88 -20.12 11.07
CA LYS A 229 -21.87 -21.13 10.61
C LYS A 229 -21.87 -21.34 9.09
N LYS A 230 -20.67 -21.31 8.49
CA LYS A 230 -20.40 -21.41 7.05
C LYS A 230 -20.85 -20.22 6.17
N GLN A 231 -21.39 -19.14 6.73
CA GLN A 231 -21.76 -17.91 6.03
C GLN A 231 -20.79 -16.77 6.33
N ALA A 232 -20.78 -15.72 5.51
CA ALA A 232 -20.05 -14.51 5.82
C ALA A 232 -20.63 -13.84 7.07
N ASN A 233 -19.73 -13.34 7.91
CA ASN A 233 -20.05 -12.77 9.20
C ASN A 233 -19.77 -11.27 9.25
N TYR A 234 -19.87 -10.59 8.12
CA TYR A 234 -19.70 -9.16 7.99
C TYR A 234 -20.62 -8.60 6.90
N GLU A 235 -20.77 -7.29 6.91
CA GLU A 235 -21.28 -6.47 5.82
C GLU A 235 -20.29 -5.31 5.61
N PHE A 236 -20.30 -4.68 4.44
CA PHE A 236 -19.56 -3.43 4.27
C PHE A 236 -20.45 -2.26 4.63
N VAL A 237 -19.86 -1.25 5.26
CA VAL A 237 -20.55 0.01 5.56
C VAL A 237 -19.65 1.19 5.21
N LEU A 238 -20.27 2.26 4.72
CA LEU A 238 -19.68 3.58 4.61
C LEU A 238 -20.21 4.44 5.76
N ASN A 239 -19.30 5.04 6.53
CA ASN A 239 -19.63 5.98 7.60
C ASN A 239 -19.32 7.41 7.14
N LYS A 240 -20.27 8.33 7.30
CA LYS A 240 -20.06 9.78 7.15
C LYS A 240 -20.04 10.43 8.53
N VAL A 241 -18.89 10.94 8.93
CA VAL A 241 -18.64 11.44 10.30
C VAL A 241 -18.29 12.92 10.26
N SER A 242 -19.18 13.77 10.79
CA SER A 242 -18.99 15.23 10.85
C SER A 242 -18.99 15.76 12.29
N ALA A 243 -18.89 17.07 12.46
CA ALA A 243 -19.04 17.70 13.76
C ALA A 243 -20.48 17.60 14.32
N GLN A 244 -21.50 17.35 13.49
CA GLN A 244 -22.92 17.37 13.84
C GLN A 244 -23.53 15.96 13.88
N GLU A 245 -23.14 15.08 12.98
CA GLU A 245 -23.76 13.76 12.81
C GLU A 245 -22.76 12.64 12.49
N ASN A 246 -23.23 11.40 12.66
CA ASN A 246 -22.61 10.19 12.13
C ASN A 246 -23.70 9.40 11.41
N LEU A 247 -23.58 9.28 10.10
CA LEU A 247 -24.49 8.50 9.27
C LEU A 247 -23.79 7.22 8.79
N GLU A 248 -24.56 6.17 8.64
CA GLU A 248 -24.10 4.87 8.15
C GLU A 248 -24.91 4.48 6.92
N LEU A 249 -24.23 3.97 5.89
CA LEU A 249 -24.82 3.42 4.69
C LEU A 249 -24.29 2.00 4.49
N SER A 250 -25.19 1.02 4.42
CA SER A 250 -24.84 -0.37 4.09
C SER A 250 -24.45 -0.48 2.62
N ILE A 251 -23.33 -1.18 2.35
CA ILE A 251 -22.78 -1.43 1.02
C ILE A 251 -22.77 -2.95 0.83
N SER A 252 -23.60 -3.42 -0.09
CA SER A 252 -23.81 -4.85 -0.29
C SER A 252 -24.10 -5.20 -1.74
N LEU A 253 -23.69 -6.41 -2.10
CA LEU A 253 -24.12 -7.13 -3.30
C LEU A 253 -25.22 -8.10 -2.90
N GLU A 254 -25.98 -8.61 -3.87
CA GLU A 254 -27.12 -9.49 -3.60
C GLU A 254 -26.67 -10.90 -3.23
N ASP A 255 -25.92 -11.54 -4.12
CA ASP A 255 -25.48 -12.93 -3.96
C ASP A 255 -23.98 -13.07 -3.66
N GLU A 256 -23.25 -11.96 -3.68
CA GLU A 256 -21.79 -11.92 -3.62
C GLU A 256 -21.29 -11.20 -2.36
N PHE A 257 -20.02 -11.45 -2.03
CA PHE A 257 -19.32 -10.83 -0.93
C PHE A 257 -18.40 -9.73 -1.45
N VAL A 258 -18.61 -8.51 -0.96
CA VAL A 258 -17.59 -7.46 -1.08
C VAL A 258 -16.35 -7.89 -0.29
N GLN A 259 -15.18 -7.88 -0.92
CA GLN A 259 -13.91 -8.31 -0.33
C GLN A 259 -13.14 -7.13 0.27
N SER A 260 -13.05 -6.03 -0.47
CA SER A 260 -12.35 -4.79 -0.13
C SER A 260 -12.91 -3.63 -0.93
N LEU A 261 -12.85 -2.42 -0.37
CA LEU A 261 -13.23 -1.17 -1.05
C LEU A 261 -12.23 -0.06 -0.70
N ASN A 262 -11.91 0.79 -1.67
CA ASN A 262 -11.18 2.04 -1.51
C ASN A 262 -12.06 3.21 -1.97
N ILE A 263 -11.82 4.40 -1.42
CA ILE A 263 -12.62 5.59 -1.68
C ILE A 263 -11.92 6.44 -2.74
N SER A 264 -12.59 6.69 -3.86
CA SER A 264 -12.23 7.74 -4.82
C SER A 264 -13.25 8.87 -4.75
N ASN A 265 -12.78 10.12 -4.69
CA ASN A 265 -13.66 11.29 -4.61
C ASN A 265 -13.77 11.98 -5.97
N ASN A 266 -14.99 12.14 -6.48
CA ASN A 266 -15.29 12.82 -7.73
C ASN A 266 -16.43 13.84 -7.54
N GLY A 267 -16.10 15.10 -7.26
CA GLY A 267 -17.12 16.15 -7.10
C GLY A 267 -18.06 15.88 -5.92
N ASP A 268 -19.37 15.71 -6.16
CA ASP A 268 -20.36 15.30 -5.15
C ASP A 268 -20.40 13.78 -4.95
N GLU A 269 -19.75 12.99 -5.78
CA GLU A 269 -19.81 11.53 -5.72
C GLU A 269 -18.58 10.95 -5.02
N LEU A 270 -18.80 9.84 -4.33
CA LEU A 270 -17.76 8.92 -3.88
C LEU A 270 -17.92 7.62 -4.67
N TYR A 271 -16.85 7.20 -5.35
CA TYR A 271 -16.75 5.84 -5.88
C TYR A 271 -16.08 4.96 -4.85
N LEU A 272 -16.77 3.88 -4.45
CA LEU A 272 -16.21 2.84 -3.60
C LEU A 272 -15.85 1.67 -4.50
N MET A 273 -14.57 1.58 -4.87
CA MET A 273 -14.08 0.60 -5.84
C MET A 273 -13.21 -0.45 -5.15
N GLY A 274 -13.32 -1.71 -5.60
CA GLY A 274 -12.48 -2.77 -5.08
C GLY A 274 -12.85 -4.14 -5.62
N PHE A 275 -12.90 -5.16 -4.77
CA PHE A 275 -13.04 -6.56 -5.19
C PHE A 275 -14.25 -7.25 -4.57
N TYR A 276 -14.75 -8.27 -5.26
CA TYR A 276 -15.81 -9.15 -4.77
C TYR A 276 -15.49 -10.64 -4.97
N SER A 277 -16.26 -11.48 -4.30
CA SER A 277 -16.21 -12.95 -4.39
C SER A 277 -17.60 -13.56 -4.29
N GLU A 278 -17.82 -14.68 -4.96
CA GLU A 278 -19.00 -15.53 -4.84
C GLU A 278 -18.92 -16.49 -3.64
N ARG A 279 -17.74 -16.64 -2.99
CA ARG A 279 -17.50 -17.68 -1.97
C ARG A 279 -17.14 -17.14 -0.60
N ASN A 280 -16.16 -16.23 -0.49
CA ASN A 280 -15.71 -15.67 0.80
C ASN A 280 -14.71 -14.52 0.65
N ALA A 281 -14.48 -13.80 1.75
CA ALA A 281 -13.60 -12.63 1.85
C ALA A 281 -12.12 -12.81 1.47
N LYS A 282 -11.61 -14.04 1.36
CA LYS A 282 -10.22 -14.28 0.94
C LYS A 282 -10.10 -14.51 -0.55
N ARG A 283 -11.21 -14.74 -1.23
CA ARG A 283 -11.27 -15.04 -2.65
C ARG A 283 -11.53 -13.77 -3.43
N LEU A 284 -11.23 -13.83 -4.72
CA LEU A 284 -11.40 -12.74 -5.66
C LEU A 284 -11.94 -13.33 -6.96
N LYS A 285 -13.18 -12.98 -7.31
CA LYS A 285 -13.83 -13.32 -8.58
C LYS A 285 -13.68 -12.21 -9.61
N GLY A 286 -13.80 -10.97 -9.14
CA GLY A 286 -13.82 -9.78 -9.96
C GLY A 286 -13.77 -8.52 -9.11
N SER A 287 -14.05 -7.40 -9.74
CA SER A 287 -14.12 -6.09 -9.13
C SER A 287 -15.53 -5.58 -8.96
N CYS A 288 -15.72 -4.66 -8.02
CA CYS A 288 -17.00 -3.99 -7.81
C CYS A 288 -16.81 -2.49 -7.65
N ASN A 289 -17.85 -1.74 -8.03
CA ASN A 289 -17.92 -0.30 -7.86
C ASN A 289 -19.29 0.08 -7.25
N PHE A 290 -19.29 1.02 -6.33
CA PHE A 290 -20.49 1.62 -5.76
C PHE A 290 -20.38 3.14 -5.81
N THR A 291 -21.36 3.81 -6.39
CA THR A 291 -21.42 5.27 -6.42
C THR A 291 -22.32 5.76 -5.31
N VAL A 292 -21.81 6.66 -4.46
CA VAL A 292 -22.55 7.28 -3.36
C VAL A 292 -22.55 8.79 -3.53
N SER A 293 -23.72 9.42 -3.48
CA SER A 293 -23.84 10.89 -3.46
C SER A 293 -23.54 11.42 -2.06
N LYS A 294 -22.62 12.39 -1.93
CA LYS A 294 -22.25 13.01 -0.65
C LYS A 294 -23.34 13.93 -0.11
N SER A 295 -24.04 14.65 -1.00
CA SER A 295 -25.07 15.61 -0.66
C SER A 295 -26.25 14.98 0.09
N ASN A 296 -26.77 13.84 -0.38
CA ASN A 296 -27.88 13.14 0.26
C ASN A 296 -27.50 11.84 0.98
N PHE A 297 -26.24 11.42 0.87
CA PHE A 297 -25.67 10.21 1.48
C PHE A 297 -26.44 8.93 1.12
N LYS A 298 -26.71 8.74 -0.18
CA LYS A 298 -27.39 7.55 -0.71
C LYS A 298 -26.58 6.88 -1.81
N LEU A 299 -26.75 5.55 -1.90
CA LEU A 299 -26.26 4.75 -3.01
C LEU A 299 -26.99 5.18 -4.30
N VAL A 300 -26.24 5.55 -5.32
CA VAL A 300 -26.71 5.96 -6.65
C VAL A 300 -26.71 4.74 -7.58
N SER A 301 -25.62 3.99 -7.60
CA SER A 301 -25.45 2.80 -8.44
C SER A 301 -24.48 1.81 -7.81
N LYS A 302 -24.54 0.56 -8.29
CA LYS A 302 -23.58 -0.51 -7.98
C LYS A 302 -23.33 -1.34 -9.24
N SER A 303 -22.12 -1.83 -9.42
CA SER A 303 -21.74 -2.73 -10.52
C SER A 303 -20.68 -3.73 -10.07
N THR A 304 -20.58 -4.83 -10.82
CA THR A 304 -19.61 -5.90 -10.63
C THR A 304 -19.09 -6.38 -11.97
N ASP A 305 -17.79 -6.55 -12.09
CA ASP A 305 -17.12 -6.99 -13.31
C ASP A 305 -16.22 -8.20 -12.98
N PRO A 306 -16.48 -9.39 -13.53
CA PRO A 306 -15.57 -10.52 -13.39
C PRO A 306 -14.18 -10.16 -13.91
N LEU A 307 -13.14 -10.73 -13.33
CA LEU A 307 -11.78 -10.53 -13.85
C LEU A 307 -11.71 -10.98 -15.33
N PRO A 308 -11.16 -10.15 -16.24
CA PRO A 308 -10.97 -10.53 -17.64
C PRO A 308 -10.14 -11.80 -17.77
N VAL A 309 -10.44 -12.66 -18.75
CA VAL A 309 -9.71 -13.92 -18.95
C VAL A 309 -8.20 -13.70 -19.15
N VAL A 310 -7.80 -12.56 -19.74
CA VAL A 310 -6.39 -12.20 -19.93
C VAL A 310 -5.61 -12.11 -18.61
N VAL A 311 -6.24 -11.72 -17.49
CA VAL A 311 -5.63 -11.78 -16.15
C VAL A 311 -5.20 -13.20 -15.81
N TYR A 312 -6.05 -14.18 -16.10
CA TYR A 312 -5.74 -15.59 -15.86
C TYR A 312 -4.74 -16.15 -16.88
N ASN A 313 -4.74 -15.66 -18.11
CA ASN A 313 -3.74 -16.03 -19.12
C ASN A 313 -2.34 -15.54 -18.70
N ASP A 314 -2.22 -14.29 -18.26
CA ASP A 314 -0.97 -13.71 -17.75
C ASP A 314 -0.41 -14.57 -16.58
N LEU A 315 -1.28 -15.08 -15.69
CA LEU A 315 -0.88 -15.87 -14.53
C LEU A 315 -0.67 -17.37 -14.80
N TYR A 316 -1.46 -17.99 -15.68
CA TYR A 316 -1.52 -19.45 -15.84
C TYR A 316 -1.25 -19.98 -17.26
N GLY A 317 -1.14 -19.10 -18.26
CA GLY A 317 -0.92 -19.41 -19.67
C GLY A 317 -2.24 -19.56 -20.42
N ASN A 318 -2.24 -19.32 -21.74
CA ASN A 318 -3.47 -19.28 -22.56
C ASN A 318 -4.31 -20.56 -22.46
N ASP A 319 -3.67 -21.73 -22.43
CA ASP A 319 -4.35 -23.03 -22.36
C ASP A 319 -5.13 -23.23 -21.06
N LYS A 320 -4.57 -22.74 -19.94
CA LYS A 320 -5.15 -22.94 -18.60
C LYS A 320 -5.93 -21.74 -18.12
N GLY A 321 -5.67 -20.54 -18.63
CA GLY A 321 -6.27 -19.30 -18.17
C GLY A 321 -7.79 -19.33 -18.23
N LYS A 322 -8.36 -19.83 -19.34
CA LYS A 322 -9.82 -20.03 -19.48
C LYS A 322 -10.41 -21.04 -18.49
N GLU A 323 -9.71 -22.13 -18.19
CA GLU A 323 -10.16 -23.08 -17.15
C GLU A 323 -10.07 -22.45 -15.75
N LYS A 324 -9.06 -21.61 -15.53
CA LYS A 324 -8.82 -20.93 -14.26
C LYS A 324 -9.73 -19.73 -14.04
N SER A 325 -10.25 -19.07 -15.08
CA SER A 325 -11.20 -17.96 -14.96
C SER A 325 -12.56 -18.37 -14.38
N GLU A 326 -12.89 -19.65 -14.48
CA GLU A 326 -14.05 -20.24 -13.79
C GLU A 326 -13.83 -20.39 -12.28
N LYS A 327 -12.60 -20.17 -11.79
CA LYS A 327 -12.22 -20.28 -10.38
C LYS A 327 -11.81 -18.90 -9.85
N GLU A 328 -11.98 -18.71 -8.54
CA GLU A 328 -11.55 -17.48 -7.90
C GLU A 328 -10.09 -17.53 -7.47
N LEU A 329 -9.40 -16.41 -7.68
CA LEU A 329 -8.09 -16.11 -7.11
C LEU A 329 -8.20 -15.97 -5.57
N ILE A 330 -7.07 -15.88 -4.86
CA ILE A 330 -7.05 -15.87 -3.41
C ILE A 330 -5.94 -14.98 -2.84
N ASN A 331 -6.23 -14.32 -1.71
CA ASN A 331 -5.32 -13.54 -0.88
C ASN A 331 -4.69 -12.32 -1.58
N PHE A 332 -5.46 -11.63 -2.43
CA PHE A 332 -5.04 -10.36 -3.03
C PHE A 332 -5.45 -9.18 -2.15
N THR A 333 -4.56 -8.20 -2.05
CA THR A 333 -4.76 -6.96 -1.29
C THR A 333 -4.41 -5.77 -2.18
N ILE A 334 -5.27 -4.75 -2.22
CA ILE A 334 -5.00 -3.52 -2.99
C ILE A 334 -3.83 -2.76 -2.36
N ASP A 335 -2.80 -2.46 -3.15
CA ASP A 335 -1.63 -1.69 -2.71
C ASP A 335 -1.66 -0.27 -3.26
N HIS A 336 -2.02 -0.11 -4.54
CA HIS A 336 -2.08 1.20 -5.20
C HIS A 336 -3.47 1.46 -5.78
N PHE A 337 -3.88 2.70 -5.62
CA PHE A 337 -5.11 3.26 -6.18
C PHE A 337 -4.75 4.61 -6.79
N LEU A 338 -4.64 4.66 -8.12
CA LEU A 338 -4.09 5.79 -8.86
C LEU A 338 -5.15 6.38 -9.78
N ASN A 339 -5.21 7.70 -9.90
CA ASN A 339 -6.09 8.37 -10.84
C ASN A 339 -5.25 9.08 -11.91
N ASP A 340 -5.67 8.99 -13.17
CA ASP A 340 -5.09 9.80 -14.24
C ASP A 340 -5.77 11.19 -14.34
N ALA A 341 -5.27 12.03 -15.22
CA ALA A 341 -5.80 13.38 -15.42
C ALA A 341 -7.22 13.40 -16.02
N SER A 342 -7.65 12.30 -16.64
CA SER A 342 -8.99 12.14 -17.23
C SER A 342 -10.02 11.60 -16.22
N GLY A 343 -9.58 11.28 -15.00
CA GLY A 343 -10.40 10.71 -13.94
C GLY A 343 -10.54 9.18 -14.04
N ASN A 344 -9.78 8.52 -14.93
CA ASN A 344 -9.73 7.06 -14.95
C ASN A 344 -8.97 6.56 -13.72
N THR A 345 -9.35 5.39 -13.23
CA THR A 345 -8.79 4.80 -12.01
C THR A 345 -8.02 3.53 -12.32
N TYR A 346 -6.83 3.40 -11.77
CA TYR A 346 -6.02 2.19 -11.79
C TYR A 346 -5.98 1.56 -10.40
N ILE A 347 -6.30 0.27 -10.30
CA ILE A 347 -6.23 -0.52 -9.07
C ILE A 347 -5.15 -1.58 -9.25
N LEU A 348 -4.15 -1.56 -8.38
CA LEU A 348 -3.12 -2.61 -8.32
C LEU A 348 -3.23 -3.36 -7.00
N ALA A 349 -3.21 -4.68 -7.08
CA ALA A 349 -3.32 -5.55 -5.93
C ALA A 349 -2.30 -6.70 -5.98
N GLU A 350 -1.56 -6.90 -4.90
CA GLU A 350 -0.60 -7.98 -4.77
C GLU A 350 -1.16 -9.14 -3.94
N LYS A 351 -0.81 -10.34 -4.34
CA LYS A 351 -1.08 -11.55 -3.58
C LYS A 351 -0.13 -11.67 -2.41
N PHE A 352 -0.69 -11.69 -1.20
CA PHE A 352 0.08 -11.78 0.03
C PHE A 352 -0.36 -12.95 0.92
N TYR A 353 0.60 -13.77 1.36
CA TYR A 353 0.35 -14.79 2.38
C TYR A 353 1.62 -15.13 3.15
N ILE A 354 1.46 -15.73 4.33
CA ILE A 354 2.55 -16.15 5.20
C ILE A 354 2.53 -17.67 5.33
N THR A 355 3.68 -18.30 5.17
CA THR A 355 3.89 -19.72 5.50
C THR A 355 4.81 -19.86 6.70
N SER A 356 4.50 -20.81 7.59
CA SER A 356 5.35 -21.15 8.74
C SER A 356 5.86 -22.57 8.65
N THR A 357 7.18 -22.77 8.71
CA THR A 357 7.81 -24.08 8.69
C THR A 357 8.59 -24.30 9.99
N TYR A 358 8.31 -25.38 10.69
CA TYR A 358 9.10 -25.79 11.86
C TYR A 358 10.29 -26.62 11.39
N MET A 359 11.51 -26.19 11.71
CA MET A 359 12.73 -26.94 11.44
C MET A 359 13.34 -27.44 12.75
N THR A 360 13.60 -28.74 12.83
CA THR A 360 14.27 -29.39 13.97
C THR A 360 15.78 -29.34 13.77
N TYR A 361 16.53 -28.81 14.73
CA TYR A 361 18.00 -28.69 14.66
C TYR A 361 18.74 -29.89 15.29
N GLY A 362 18.11 -31.07 15.37
CA GLY A 362 18.66 -32.22 16.09
C GLY A 362 18.37 -32.16 17.61
N MET A 363 19.26 -32.73 18.44
CA MET A 363 19.13 -33.04 19.90
C MET A 363 18.27 -32.07 20.75
N GLY A 364 16.95 -32.11 20.57
CA GLY A 364 15.94 -31.47 21.43
C GLY A 364 15.56 -30.02 21.11
N GLY A 365 15.98 -29.45 19.97
CA GLY A 365 15.67 -28.05 19.62
C GLY A 365 15.09 -27.88 18.22
N GLY A 366 14.28 -26.84 18.02
CA GLY A 366 13.77 -26.46 16.71
C GLY A 366 13.30 -25.01 16.65
N GLY A 367 13.32 -24.43 15.45
CA GLY A 367 12.93 -23.06 15.18
C GLY A 367 11.75 -22.99 14.21
N MET A 368 10.89 -21.99 14.41
CA MET A 368 9.85 -21.64 13.44
C MET A 368 10.42 -20.62 12.46
N THR A 369 10.41 -20.95 11.17
CA THR A 369 10.69 -19.99 10.10
C THR A 369 9.36 -19.46 9.58
N ILE A 370 9.20 -18.14 9.57
CA ILE A 370 8.04 -17.43 9.02
C ILE A 370 8.49 -16.78 7.72
N THR A 371 7.87 -17.17 6.61
CA THR A 371 8.19 -16.66 5.28
C THR A 371 6.97 -15.93 4.73
N PRO A 372 7.03 -14.60 4.53
CA PRO A 372 6.04 -13.88 3.76
C PRO A 372 6.26 -14.11 2.26
N HIS A 373 5.16 -14.09 1.51
CA HIS A 373 5.15 -14.22 0.05
C HIS A 373 4.39 -13.03 -0.52
N TYR A 374 5.05 -12.31 -1.43
CA TYR A 374 4.56 -11.17 -2.19
C TYR A 374 4.60 -11.60 -3.66
N ASP A 375 3.55 -12.29 -4.08
CA ASP A 375 3.51 -13.00 -5.37
C ASP A 375 2.81 -12.13 -6.44
N ASP A 376 2.10 -12.79 -7.36
CA ASP A 376 1.24 -12.25 -8.41
C ASP A 376 0.65 -10.84 -8.13
N ILE A 377 0.66 -9.96 -9.14
CA ILE A 377 0.01 -8.63 -9.09
C ILE A 377 -1.13 -8.60 -10.11
N ILE A 378 -2.30 -8.08 -9.72
CA ILE A 378 -3.43 -7.77 -10.61
C ILE A 378 -3.45 -6.27 -10.85
N ILE A 379 -3.73 -5.87 -12.09
CA ILE A 379 -3.86 -4.47 -12.51
C ILE A 379 -5.22 -4.34 -13.22
N LEU A 380 -6.06 -3.43 -12.77
CA LEU A 380 -7.33 -3.09 -13.40
C LEU A 380 -7.37 -1.60 -13.73
N LYS A 381 -7.91 -1.23 -14.89
CA LYS A 381 -8.18 0.16 -15.29
C LYS A 381 -9.67 0.36 -15.48
N TYR A 382 -10.20 1.41 -14.85
CA TYR A 382 -11.58 1.88 -15.00
C TYR A 382 -11.59 3.22 -15.69
N ASP A 383 -12.63 3.49 -16.45
CA ASP A 383 -12.88 4.84 -16.91
C ASP A 383 -13.40 5.76 -15.79
N ASN A 384 -13.61 7.03 -16.11
CA ASN A 384 -14.13 8.02 -15.17
C ASN A 384 -15.62 7.87 -14.81
N THR A 385 -16.33 6.93 -15.45
CA THR A 385 -17.71 6.54 -15.11
C THR A 385 -17.75 5.32 -14.18
N GLY A 386 -16.60 4.67 -14.00
CA GLY A 386 -16.44 3.47 -13.19
C GLY A 386 -16.71 2.17 -13.94
N GLU A 387 -16.64 2.17 -15.26
CA GLU A 387 -16.68 0.98 -16.12
C GLU A 387 -15.27 0.37 -16.25
N LEU A 388 -15.14 -0.96 -16.14
CA LEU A 388 -13.87 -1.67 -16.31
C LEU A 388 -13.44 -1.67 -17.79
N LEU A 389 -12.32 -1.01 -18.10
CA LEU A 389 -11.76 -0.96 -19.46
C LEU A 389 -10.95 -2.21 -19.78
N TRP A 390 -10.02 -2.58 -18.89
CA TRP A 390 -9.19 -3.77 -19.06
C TRP A 390 -8.61 -4.25 -17.73
N GLY A 391 -8.09 -5.49 -17.74
CA GLY A 391 -7.34 -6.07 -16.64
C GLY A 391 -6.12 -6.83 -17.14
N ARG A 392 -5.00 -6.73 -16.42
CA ARG A 392 -3.74 -7.43 -16.67
C ARG A 392 -3.20 -8.04 -15.39
N SER A 393 -2.16 -8.87 -15.48
CA SER A 393 -1.45 -9.35 -14.31
C SER A 393 0.04 -9.56 -14.52
N ILE A 394 0.78 -9.55 -13.42
CA ILE A 394 2.21 -9.86 -13.39
C ILE A 394 2.40 -11.19 -12.67
N PHE A 395 2.92 -12.20 -13.38
CA PHE A 395 3.29 -13.48 -12.78
C PHE A 395 4.61 -13.33 -12.01
N LYS A 396 4.48 -13.05 -10.71
CA LYS A 396 5.58 -12.66 -9.82
C LYS A 396 5.74 -13.62 -8.64
N SER A 397 6.96 -13.78 -8.13
CA SER A 397 7.18 -14.43 -6.84
C SER A 397 8.37 -13.85 -6.09
N GLU A 398 8.12 -13.30 -4.91
CA GLU A 398 9.11 -12.68 -4.03
C GLU A 398 8.78 -12.88 -2.54
N THR A 399 9.78 -12.69 -1.68
CA THR A 399 9.64 -12.81 -0.21
C THR A 399 9.71 -11.47 0.52
N PHE A 400 9.67 -10.36 -0.22
CA PHE A 400 9.66 -9.00 0.30
C PHE A 400 8.85 -8.08 -0.63
N ALA A 401 8.30 -7.00 -0.07
CA ALA A 401 7.64 -5.95 -0.84
C ALA A 401 8.63 -5.36 -1.85
N SER A 402 8.32 -5.53 -3.14
CA SER A 402 9.33 -5.43 -4.21
C SER A 402 8.96 -4.44 -5.30
N TYR A 403 7.76 -3.86 -5.26
CA TYR A 403 7.27 -3.00 -6.34
C TYR A 403 6.65 -1.69 -5.86
N ASN A 404 6.49 -0.76 -6.80
CA ASN A 404 5.71 0.46 -6.69
C ASN A 404 5.17 0.83 -8.08
N ALA A 405 4.13 1.64 -8.14
CA ALA A 405 3.50 2.01 -9.40
C ALA A 405 3.16 3.50 -9.45
N PHE A 406 3.22 4.07 -10.66
CA PHE A 406 2.87 5.46 -10.93
C PHE A 406 2.40 5.64 -12.36
N LEU A 407 1.70 6.76 -12.62
CA LEU A 407 1.22 7.14 -13.94
C LEU A 407 2.07 8.27 -14.51
N LYS A 408 2.54 8.12 -15.73
CA LYS A 408 3.26 9.16 -16.48
C LYS A 408 2.75 9.16 -17.92
N ASP A 409 2.28 10.32 -18.39
CA ASP A 409 1.82 10.51 -19.77
C ASP A 409 0.80 9.42 -20.22
N ASP A 410 -0.18 9.11 -19.35
CA ASP A 410 -1.19 8.05 -19.52
C ASP A 410 -0.66 6.60 -19.59
N THR A 411 0.63 6.40 -19.38
CA THR A 411 1.28 5.09 -19.22
C THR A 411 1.39 4.75 -17.73
N LEU A 412 0.99 3.52 -17.38
CA LEU A 412 1.21 2.96 -16.04
C LEU A 412 2.59 2.31 -16.00
N HIS A 413 3.44 2.82 -15.13
CA HIS A 413 4.75 2.24 -14.82
C HIS A 413 4.66 1.40 -13.56
N VAL A 414 5.11 0.14 -13.63
CA VAL A 414 5.22 -0.76 -12.48
C VAL A 414 6.68 -1.13 -12.28
N LEU A 415 7.33 -0.44 -11.34
CA LEU A 415 8.73 -0.67 -11.02
C LEU A 415 8.86 -1.82 -10.04
N LEU A 416 9.67 -2.82 -10.35
CA LEU A 416 9.89 -3.96 -9.47
C LEU A 416 11.31 -4.51 -9.52
N ASN A 417 11.77 -4.99 -8.36
CA ASN A 417 12.93 -5.88 -8.32
C ASN A 417 12.51 -7.32 -8.55
N THR A 418 13.22 -8.01 -9.43
CA THR A 418 13.04 -9.44 -9.68
C THR A 418 14.34 -10.12 -10.08
N GLY A 419 14.30 -11.38 -10.53
CA GLY A 419 15.45 -12.09 -11.12
C GLY A 419 16.13 -11.28 -12.21
N LYS A 420 17.44 -11.43 -12.36
CA LYS A 420 18.24 -10.71 -13.37
C LYS A 420 17.71 -10.90 -14.79
N SER A 421 17.05 -12.01 -15.09
CA SER A 421 16.39 -12.26 -16.37
C SER A 421 14.94 -12.66 -16.14
N LEU A 422 14.03 -12.03 -16.88
CA LEU A 422 12.66 -12.51 -16.97
C LEU A 422 12.65 -13.88 -17.66
N THR A 423 11.87 -14.81 -17.13
CA THR A 423 11.78 -16.17 -17.66
C THR A 423 10.54 -16.30 -18.52
N GLU A 424 10.71 -16.44 -19.83
CA GLU A 424 9.63 -16.86 -20.71
C GLU A 424 9.30 -18.35 -20.47
N LYS A 425 8.01 -18.67 -20.43
CA LYS A 425 7.49 -20.02 -20.28
C LYS A 425 7.05 -20.55 -21.65
N GLU A 426 7.08 -21.86 -21.81
CA GLU A 426 6.59 -22.53 -23.03
C GLU A 426 5.13 -22.20 -23.36
N ASP A 427 4.35 -21.79 -22.35
CA ASP A 427 2.95 -21.36 -22.48
C ASP A 427 2.78 -19.85 -22.77
N GLY A 428 3.87 -19.16 -23.15
CA GLY A 428 3.89 -17.75 -23.55
C GLY A 428 3.94 -16.75 -22.39
N ARG A 429 3.95 -17.21 -21.13
CA ARG A 429 4.02 -16.30 -19.97
C ARG A 429 5.41 -15.76 -19.71
N THR A 430 5.46 -14.52 -19.23
CA THR A 430 6.68 -13.93 -18.65
C THR A 430 6.64 -14.01 -17.13
N LYS A 431 7.56 -14.78 -16.53
CA LYS A 431 7.69 -14.90 -15.08
C LYS A 431 8.74 -13.93 -14.54
N ALA A 432 8.32 -13.08 -13.61
CA ALA A 432 9.18 -12.22 -12.78
C ALA A 432 9.50 -12.91 -11.46
N SER A 433 10.53 -13.76 -11.44
CA SER A 433 11.02 -14.35 -10.20
C SER A 433 12.51 -14.64 -10.25
N LYS A 434 13.18 -14.51 -9.10
CA LYS A 434 14.58 -14.87 -8.95
C LYS A 434 14.83 -16.38 -9.02
N GLY A 435 15.77 -16.80 -9.87
CA GLY A 435 16.27 -18.18 -9.93
C GLY A 435 17.19 -18.56 -8.76
N PHE A 436 17.42 -19.87 -8.59
CA PHE A 436 18.38 -20.39 -7.61
C PHE A 436 19.80 -19.97 -8.02
N LEU A 437 20.47 -19.17 -7.19
CA LEU A 437 21.77 -18.52 -7.46
C LEU A 437 21.75 -17.32 -8.42
N GLU A 438 20.60 -16.91 -8.92
CA GLU A 438 20.50 -15.73 -9.77
C GLU A 438 20.75 -14.45 -8.94
N SER A 439 21.29 -13.40 -9.57
CA SER A 439 21.21 -12.04 -9.01
C SER A 439 19.85 -11.41 -9.34
N THR A 440 19.62 -10.17 -8.92
CA THR A 440 18.37 -9.46 -9.21
C THR A 440 18.61 -8.29 -10.15
N ALA A 441 17.58 -7.82 -10.84
CA ALA A 441 17.58 -6.59 -11.61
C ALA A 441 16.34 -5.76 -11.27
N LEU A 442 16.43 -4.46 -11.50
CA LEU A 442 15.33 -3.51 -11.42
C LEU A 442 14.73 -3.38 -12.82
N TYR A 443 13.42 -3.54 -12.90
CA TYR A 443 12.64 -3.44 -14.12
C TYR A 443 11.55 -2.38 -13.99
N ASP A 444 11.15 -1.85 -15.14
CA ASP A 444 9.92 -1.09 -15.36
C ASP A 444 9.02 -1.86 -16.31
N PHE A 445 7.82 -2.20 -15.85
CA PHE A 445 6.80 -2.81 -16.69
C PHE A 445 5.82 -1.71 -17.07
N GLU A 446 5.86 -1.31 -18.34
CA GLU A 446 5.10 -0.18 -18.86
C GLU A 446 3.81 -0.70 -19.49
N TYR A 447 2.67 -0.22 -19.02
CA TYR A 447 1.36 -0.57 -19.55
C TYR A 447 0.76 0.64 -20.27
N SER A 448 0.43 0.46 -21.55
CA SER A 448 -0.22 1.48 -22.36
C SER A 448 -1.64 1.78 -21.88
N ALA A 449 -2.27 2.81 -22.45
CA ALA A 449 -3.66 3.16 -22.16
C ALA A 449 -4.64 2.00 -22.43
N ASP A 450 -4.34 1.12 -23.38
CA ASP A 450 -5.11 -0.07 -23.77
C ASP A 450 -4.67 -1.35 -23.03
N GLY A 451 -3.66 -1.24 -22.16
CA GLY A 451 -3.19 -2.33 -21.32
C GLY A 451 -2.16 -3.24 -21.98
N GLU A 452 -1.56 -2.87 -23.12
CA GLU A 452 -0.41 -3.58 -23.70
C GLU A 452 0.84 -3.36 -22.85
N VAL A 453 1.73 -4.34 -22.75
CA VAL A 453 2.86 -4.33 -21.80
C VAL A 453 4.22 -4.42 -22.49
N ASP A 454 5.13 -3.54 -22.08
CA ASP A 454 6.55 -3.59 -22.40
C ASP A 454 7.38 -3.87 -21.14
N TYR A 455 8.39 -4.74 -21.26
CA TYR A 455 9.23 -5.17 -20.13
C TYR A 455 10.64 -4.58 -20.23
N ASN A 456 10.87 -3.50 -19.51
CA ASN A 456 12.09 -2.72 -19.65
C ASN A 456 13.05 -2.95 -18.48
N LYS A 457 14.28 -3.39 -18.78
CA LYS A 457 15.31 -3.49 -17.74
C LYS A 457 15.92 -2.12 -17.50
N ILE A 458 15.89 -1.65 -16.26
CA ILE A 458 16.59 -0.42 -15.85
C ILE A 458 18.07 -0.73 -15.57
N GLN A 459 18.33 -1.69 -14.68
CA GLN A 459 19.70 -2.13 -14.38
C GLN A 459 19.75 -3.46 -13.62
N ASP A 460 20.91 -4.11 -13.66
CA ASP A 460 21.25 -5.17 -12.72
C ASP A 460 21.55 -4.59 -11.33
N ASN A 461 21.06 -5.24 -10.27
CA ASN A 461 21.35 -4.84 -8.89
C ASN A 461 22.77 -5.25 -8.48
N LYS A 462 23.51 -4.33 -7.84
CA LYS A 462 24.88 -4.56 -7.36
C LYS A 462 25.17 -3.74 -6.10
N GLY A 463 25.69 -4.36 -5.04
CA GLY A 463 26.16 -3.67 -3.82
C GLY A 463 25.21 -2.56 -3.31
N ASN A 464 25.73 -1.33 -3.19
CA ASN A 464 24.98 -0.15 -2.76
C ASN A 464 24.08 0.47 -3.84
N THR A 465 24.05 -0.06 -5.06
CA THR A 465 23.17 0.43 -6.14
C THR A 465 21.93 -0.45 -6.30
N LYS A 466 21.58 -1.24 -5.29
CA LYS A 466 20.27 -1.89 -5.20
C LYS A 466 19.24 -0.88 -4.67
N TYR A 467 18.26 -0.54 -5.50
CA TYR A 467 17.18 0.38 -5.15
C TYR A 467 15.91 -0.36 -4.80
N PHE A 468 15.06 0.27 -3.99
CA PHE A 468 13.84 -0.33 -3.47
C PHE A 468 12.64 0.53 -3.90
N PRO A 469 11.99 0.19 -5.03
CA PRO A 469 10.91 1.01 -5.59
C PRO A 469 9.75 1.14 -4.62
N ALA A 470 9.47 0.11 -3.78
CA ALA A 470 8.42 0.12 -2.75
C ALA A 470 8.49 1.32 -1.79
N ASN A 471 9.67 1.94 -1.63
CA ASN A 471 9.86 3.13 -0.79
C ASN A 471 10.05 4.43 -1.60
N GLY A 472 9.85 4.34 -2.92
CA GLY A 472 9.97 5.46 -3.85
C GLY A 472 8.74 6.36 -3.85
N THR A 473 8.88 7.51 -4.51
CA THR A 473 7.84 8.53 -4.64
C THR A 473 7.82 9.04 -6.06
N TYR A 474 6.63 9.32 -6.60
CA TYR A 474 6.45 9.90 -7.92
C TYR A 474 5.78 11.26 -7.77
N GLU A 475 6.50 12.32 -8.14
CA GLU A 475 6.00 13.69 -8.06
C GLU A 475 6.62 14.50 -9.21
N ASN A 476 5.86 15.43 -9.78
CA ASN A 476 6.36 16.35 -10.82
C ASN A 476 7.05 15.64 -12.01
N GLY A 477 6.45 14.55 -12.50
CA GLY A 477 7.00 13.78 -13.62
C GLY A 477 8.29 13.02 -13.31
N THR A 478 8.63 12.85 -12.02
CA THR A 478 9.89 12.20 -11.60
C THR A 478 9.61 11.13 -10.56
N PHE A 479 10.04 9.90 -10.82
CA PHE A 479 10.11 8.85 -9.81
C PHE A 479 11.47 8.89 -9.12
N LEU A 480 11.47 9.00 -7.80
CA LEU A 480 12.66 9.01 -6.97
C LEU A 480 12.65 7.81 -6.04
N MET A 481 13.76 7.07 -5.95
CA MET A 481 13.94 5.99 -4.98
C MET A 481 15.35 5.94 -4.41
N MET A 482 15.46 5.51 -3.16
CA MET A 482 16.73 5.43 -2.45
C MET A 482 17.31 4.02 -2.50
N SER A 483 18.64 3.93 -2.59
CA SER A 483 19.37 2.67 -2.46
C SER A 483 19.35 2.13 -1.02
N GLY A 484 19.50 0.81 -0.86
CA GLY A 484 19.54 0.16 0.46
C GLY A 484 20.90 0.11 1.17
N GLY A 485 21.91 0.88 0.74
CA GLY A 485 23.19 0.92 1.45
C GLY A 485 23.03 1.50 2.87
N GLU A 486 23.66 0.90 3.88
CA GLU A 486 23.45 1.32 5.28
C GLU A 486 24.01 2.72 5.57
N ARG A 487 25.28 2.97 5.22
CA ARG A 487 25.99 4.24 5.52
C ARG A 487 26.26 5.10 4.30
N LYS A 488 26.18 4.52 3.11
CA LYS A 488 26.37 5.22 1.83
C LYS A 488 25.14 4.94 1.00
N ARG A 489 24.34 5.99 0.78
CA ARG A 489 23.09 5.93 0.04
C ARG A 489 23.17 6.83 -1.17
N GLN A 490 22.39 6.52 -2.17
CA GLN A 490 22.24 7.27 -3.40
C GLN A 490 20.77 7.22 -3.82
N PHE A 491 20.36 8.20 -4.62
CA PHE A 491 19.04 8.21 -5.24
C PHE A 491 19.15 7.83 -6.70
N MET A 492 18.16 7.08 -7.16
CA MET A 492 17.86 6.91 -8.58
C MET A 492 16.68 7.82 -8.91
N ILE A 493 16.87 8.60 -9.97
CA ILE A 493 15.92 9.53 -10.54
C ILE A 493 15.49 8.95 -11.88
N LEU A 494 14.19 8.71 -12.06
CA LEU A 494 13.60 8.28 -13.32
C LEU A 494 12.66 9.38 -13.81
N LYS A 495 12.84 9.83 -15.05
CA LYS A 495 12.04 10.89 -15.69
C LYS A 495 11.46 10.45 -17.00
#